data_AF-A0A1E5JTJ4-F1
#
_entry.id   AF-A0A1E5JTJ4-F1
#
_cell.length_a   1.000
_cell.length_b   1.000
_cell.length_c   1.000
_cell.angle_alpha   90.00
_cell.angle_beta   90.00
_cell.angle_gamma   90.00
#
_symmetry.space_group_name_H-M   'P 1'
#
loop_
_entity.id
_entity.type
_entity.pdbx_description
1 polymer ?
#
loop_
_entity_poly.entity_id
_entity_poly.type
_entity_poly.pdbx_seq_one_letter_code
_entity_poly.pdbx_strand_id
1 'polypeptide(L)'
;MVDSTLLRDLQQLEDAVTFYCKGKSQYFGEKKTFSFSALTDVYNSIKLLPLDNEKIMLMERFHQNVCKQIAAFHPKLFLFINFTNEINAYKPLLEQLDALKKQASELFDHYFDFNKSRFDWESLHQLRTQIYNLPNLSDKTQLMRLFENGVLATITQIEPKAYILLTFHSELEAVEEQEALDHLDVSFQ
;
A
#
# COMPACT_ATOMS: atom_id res chain seq x y z
N MET A 1 16.28 -1.83 5.64
CA MET A 1 16.45 -3.27 5.92
C MET A 1 17.63 -3.44 6.86
N VAL A 2 17.28 -3.61 8.13
CA VAL A 2 18.22 -3.93 9.21
C VAL A 2 18.90 -5.28 8.95
N ASP A 3 20.20 -5.35 9.18
CA ASP A 3 20.97 -6.59 9.08
C ASP A 3 20.53 -7.60 10.16
N SER A 4 20.29 -8.84 9.71
CA SER A 4 19.99 -9.99 10.58
C SER A 4 21.06 -10.24 11.67
N THR A 5 22.32 -9.89 11.38
CA THR A 5 23.43 -10.00 12.34
C THR A 5 23.23 -9.06 13.52
N LEU A 6 22.90 -7.79 13.25
CA LEU A 6 22.64 -6.77 14.27
C LEU A 6 21.47 -7.16 15.17
N LEU A 7 20.40 -7.72 14.60
CA LEU A 7 19.24 -8.19 15.37
C LEU A 7 19.63 -9.33 16.33
N ARG A 8 20.44 -10.28 15.85
CA ARG A 8 20.95 -11.38 16.68
C ARG A 8 21.88 -10.87 17.78
N ASP A 9 22.78 -9.96 17.44
CA ASP A 9 23.77 -9.43 18.39
C ASP A 9 23.08 -8.56 19.46
N LEU A 10 22.05 -7.81 19.09
CA LEU A 10 21.19 -7.10 20.04
C LEU A 10 20.45 -8.08 20.97
N GLN A 11 19.88 -9.17 20.43
CA GLN A 11 19.20 -10.18 21.25
C GLN A 11 20.17 -10.83 22.25
N GLN A 12 21.36 -11.22 21.80
CA GLN A 12 22.39 -11.80 22.67
C GLN A 12 22.83 -10.82 23.76
N LEU A 13 22.93 -9.53 23.42
CA LEU A 13 23.24 -8.49 24.38
C LEU A 13 22.13 -8.33 25.43
N GLU A 14 20.86 -8.31 25.02
CA GLU A 14 19.71 -8.25 25.94
C GLU A 14 19.71 -9.41 26.95
N ASP A 15 19.98 -10.62 26.47
CA ASP A 15 20.11 -11.80 27.31
C ASP A 15 21.29 -11.63 28.29
N ALA A 16 22.45 -11.22 27.79
CA ALA A 16 23.64 -11.01 28.61
C ALA A 16 23.44 -9.94 29.70
N VAL A 17 22.75 -8.84 29.38
CA VAL A 17 22.37 -7.80 30.35
C VAL A 17 21.45 -8.36 31.41
N THR A 18 20.42 -9.08 30.98
CA THR A 18 19.45 -9.67 31.90
C THR A 18 20.14 -10.61 32.89
N PHE A 19 21.04 -11.48 32.40
CA PHE A 19 21.83 -12.36 33.25
C PHE A 19 22.78 -11.58 34.17
N TYR A 20 23.48 -10.58 33.65
CA TYR A 20 24.41 -9.75 34.43
C TYR A 20 23.71 -9.02 35.58
N CYS A 21 22.59 -8.34 35.29
CA CYS A 21 21.80 -7.61 36.27
C CYS A 21 21.20 -8.54 37.33
N LYS A 22 20.67 -9.71 36.92
CA LYS A 22 20.18 -10.74 37.86
C LYS A 22 21.32 -11.30 38.71
N GLY A 23 22.50 -11.56 38.13
CA GLY A 23 23.68 -12.04 38.85
C GLY A 23 24.28 -11.05 39.84
N LYS A 24 23.91 -9.77 39.76
CA LYS A 24 24.24 -8.74 40.77
C LYS A 24 23.26 -8.72 41.94
N SER A 25 22.09 -9.36 41.82
CA SER A 25 21.17 -9.54 42.94
C SER A 25 21.74 -10.58 43.92
N GLN A 26 21.53 -10.37 45.22
CA GLN A 26 22.15 -11.18 46.29
C GLN A 26 21.78 -12.68 46.27
N TYR A 27 20.79 -13.08 45.46
CA TYR A 27 20.21 -14.42 45.45
C TYR A 27 20.65 -15.28 44.26
N PHE A 28 21.45 -14.76 43.33
CA PHE A 28 21.93 -15.52 42.16
C PHE A 28 23.37 -16.00 42.36
N GLY A 29 23.57 -17.32 42.36
CA GLY A 29 24.88 -17.96 42.56
C GLY A 29 25.80 -17.95 41.34
N GLU A 30 25.25 -17.88 40.12
CA GLU A 30 26.04 -17.87 38.89
C GLU A 30 26.42 -16.44 38.46
N LYS A 31 27.73 -16.16 38.45
CA LYS A 31 28.28 -14.91 37.92
C LYS A 31 28.79 -15.14 36.50
N LYS A 32 28.00 -14.77 35.50
CA LYS A 32 28.49 -14.65 34.12
C LYS A 32 29.24 -13.33 33.93
N THR A 33 30.34 -13.39 33.19
CA THR A 33 31.06 -12.19 32.74
C THR A 33 30.22 -11.42 31.74
N PHE A 34 30.27 -10.09 31.82
CA PHE A 34 29.57 -9.19 30.90
C PHE A 34 30.57 -8.47 30.00
N SER A 35 30.32 -8.47 28.69
CA SER A 35 31.18 -7.83 27.70
C SER A 35 30.71 -6.40 27.42
N PHE A 36 31.44 -5.41 27.93
CA PHE A 36 31.17 -4.00 27.63
C PHE A 36 31.56 -3.60 26.21
N SER A 37 32.46 -4.36 25.56
CA SER A 37 32.77 -4.13 24.14
C SER A 37 31.56 -4.44 23.27
N ALA A 38 30.89 -5.59 23.50
CA ALA A 38 29.69 -5.97 22.77
C ALA A 38 28.57 -4.92 22.88
N LEU A 39 28.43 -4.31 24.05
CA LEU A 39 27.50 -3.19 24.25
C LEU A 39 27.86 -1.98 23.38
N THR A 40 29.14 -1.64 23.30
CA THR A 40 29.63 -0.52 22.51
C THR A 40 29.49 -0.80 21.02
N ASP A 41 29.76 -2.04 20.60
CA ASP A 41 29.67 -2.49 19.21
C ASP A 41 28.23 -2.44 18.69
N VAL A 42 27.27 -2.96 19.47
CA VAL A 42 25.84 -2.89 19.13
C VAL A 42 25.35 -1.44 19.11
N TYR A 43 25.75 -0.62 20.09
CA TYR A 43 25.41 0.80 20.11
C TYR A 43 25.91 1.53 18.85
N ASN A 44 27.18 1.35 18.49
CA ASN A 44 27.76 1.98 17.32
C ASN A 44 27.09 1.48 16.02
N SER A 45 26.77 0.19 15.95
CA SER A 45 26.07 -0.39 14.81
C SER A 45 24.69 0.24 14.60
N ILE A 46 23.89 0.41 15.66
CA ILE A 46 22.59 1.11 15.59
C ILE A 46 22.79 2.58 15.21
N LYS A 47 23.81 3.24 15.78
CA LYS A 47 24.09 4.66 15.53
C LYS A 47 24.37 4.96 14.06
N LEU A 48 25.09 4.07 13.37
CA LEU A 48 25.51 4.21 11.98
C LEU A 48 24.40 3.93 10.96
N LEU A 49 23.26 3.37 11.37
CA LEU A 49 22.13 3.12 10.46
C LEU A 49 21.55 4.44 9.89
N PRO A 50 20.96 4.41 8.68
CA PRO A 50 20.19 5.56 8.19
C PRO A 50 19.00 5.86 9.10
N LEU A 51 18.62 7.14 9.22
CA LEU A 51 17.51 7.54 10.07
C LEU A 51 16.17 7.22 9.41
N ASP A 52 15.52 6.17 9.91
CA ASP A 52 14.19 5.72 9.52
C ASP A 52 13.41 5.16 10.72
N ASN A 53 12.18 4.70 10.48
CA ASN A 53 11.33 4.08 11.50
C ASN A 53 11.98 2.81 12.10
N GLU A 54 12.70 2.02 11.30
CA GLU A 54 13.39 0.81 11.78
C GLU A 54 14.49 1.16 12.78
N LYS A 55 15.31 2.19 12.50
CA LYS A 55 16.37 2.67 13.39
C LYS A 55 15.79 3.20 14.70
N ILE A 56 14.71 3.97 14.67
CA ILE A 56 14.06 4.46 15.89
C ILE A 56 13.56 3.30 16.75
N MET A 57 12.92 2.29 16.16
CA MET A 57 12.52 1.09 16.89
C MET A 57 13.70 0.35 17.54
N LEU A 58 14.83 0.25 16.84
CA LEU A 58 16.06 -0.35 17.39
C LEU A 58 16.64 0.48 18.54
N MET A 59 16.67 1.81 18.40
CA MET A 59 17.13 2.72 19.46
C MET A 59 16.25 2.58 20.71
N GLU A 60 14.93 2.53 20.55
CA GLU A 60 14.00 2.33 21.66
C GLU A 60 14.19 0.97 22.34
N ARG A 61 14.30 -0.10 21.55
CA ARG A 61 14.54 -1.46 22.05
C ARG A 61 15.84 -1.53 22.86
N PHE A 62 16.94 -1.01 22.30
CA PHE A 62 18.23 -0.93 22.99
C PHE A 62 18.13 -0.11 24.27
N HIS A 63 17.44 1.04 24.23
CA HIS A 63 17.31 1.89 25.40
C HIS A 63 16.56 1.20 26.55
N GLN A 64 15.44 0.52 26.25
CA GLN A 64 14.60 -0.14 27.24
C GLN A 64 15.24 -1.40 27.81
N ASN A 65 15.78 -2.27 26.93
CA ASN A 65 16.20 -3.61 27.34
C ASN A 65 17.67 -3.66 27.79
N VAL A 66 18.52 -2.76 27.29
CA VAL A 66 19.95 -2.74 27.59
C VAL A 66 20.31 -1.56 28.49
N CYS A 67 20.16 -0.32 27.99
CA CYS A 67 20.66 0.87 28.71
C CYS A 67 20.03 1.03 30.09
N LYS A 68 18.70 1.00 30.20
CA LYS A 68 18.02 1.21 31.50
C LYS A 68 18.44 0.20 32.55
N GLN A 69 18.56 -1.07 32.16
CA GLN A 69 18.94 -2.14 33.09
C GLN A 69 20.38 -1.98 33.57
N ILE A 70 21.31 -1.73 32.65
CA ILE A 70 22.73 -1.56 33.01
C ILE A 70 22.95 -0.28 33.81
N ALA A 71 22.27 0.82 33.47
CA ALA A 71 22.44 2.12 34.10
C ALA A 71 22.13 2.08 35.61
N ALA A 72 21.25 1.17 36.06
CA ALA A 72 21.00 0.96 37.48
C ALA A 72 22.25 0.53 38.27
N PHE A 73 23.17 -0.20 37.62
CA PHE A 73 24.43 -0.66 38.22
C PHE A 73 25.64 0.17 37.79
N HIS A 74 25.58 0.79 36.61
CA HIS A 74 26.66 1.56 35.99
C HIS A 74 26.13 2.88 35.41
N PRO A 75 25.74 3.84 36.25
CA PRO A 75 25.06 5.06 35.81
C PRO A 75 25.94 5.93 34.88
N LYS A 76 27.27 5.87 35.02
CA LYS A 76 28.19 6.61 34.15
C LYS A 76 28.12 6.16 32.68
N LEU A 77 27.77 4.90 32.40
CA LEU A 77 27.64 4.41 31.02
C LEU A 77 26.50 5.13 30.29
N PHE A 78 25.45 5.51 31.01
CA PHE A 78 24.33 6.24 30.44
C PHE A 78 24.75 7.59 29.84
N LEU A 79 25.80 8.22 30.36
CA LEU A 79 26.30 9.49 29.83
C LEU A 79 26.94 9.37 28.44
N PHE A 80 27.44 8.17 28.10
CA PHE A 80 28.16 7.93 26.85
C PHE A 80 27.36 7.08 25.86
N ILE A 81 26.49 6.21 26.37
CA ILE A 81 25.79 5.19 25.60
C ILE A 81 24.30 5.29 25.93
N ASN A 82 23.63 6.19 25.22
CA ASN A 82 22.18 6.33 25.19
C ASN A 82 21.74 6.92 23.85
N PHE A 83 20.45 6.76 23.52
CA PHE A 83 19.80 7.36 22.35
C PHE A 83 18.64 8.28 22.76
N THR A 84 18.57 8.72 24.01
CA THR A 84 17.38 9.39 24.55
C THR A 84 17.10 10.70 23.82
N ASN A 85 18.14 11.46 23.52
CA ASN A 85 18.00 12.74 22.81
C ASN A 85 17.56 12.51 21.36
N GLU A 86 18.16 11.55 20.68
CA GLU A 86 17.84 11.17 19.30
C GLU A 86 16.41 10.67 19.18
N ILE A 87 15.97 9.78 20.07
CA ILE A 87 14.59 9.27 20.08
C ILE A 87 13.60 10.44 20.27
N ASN A 88 13.83 11.29 21.27
CA ASN A 88 12.94 12.42 21.57
C ASN A 88 12.88 13.45 20.45
N ALA A 89 13.98 13.64 19.71
CA ALA A 89 14.03 14.57 18.60
C ALA A 89 13.38 14.01 17.33
N TYR A 90 13.69 12.77 16.96
CA TYR A 90 13.36 12.25 15.63
C TYR A 90 12.06 11.46 15.57
N LYS A 91 11.66 10.77 16.64
CA LYS A 91 10.38 10.04 16.68
C LYS A 91 9.17 10.93 16.35
N PRO A 92 8.96 12.09 17.00
CA PRO A 92 7.80 12.93 16.69
C PRO A 92 7.85 13.48 15.26
N LEU A 93 9.04 13.72 14.71
CA LEU A 93 9.20 14.20 13.32
C LEU A 93 8.79 13.13 12.32
N LEU A 94 9.15 11.86 12.53
CA LEU A 94 8.72 10.76 11.68
C LEU A 94 7.22 10.53 11.75
N GLU A 95 6.63 10.58 12.95
CA GLU A 95 5.17 10.49 13.14
C GLU A 95 4.43 11.62 12.41
N GLN A 96 4.95 12.86 12.46
CA GLN A 96 4.39 14.00 11.72
C GLN A 96 4.51 13.81 10.21
N LEU A 97 5.62 13.23 9.73
CA LEU A 97 5.86 13.01 8.31
C LEU A 97 4.92 11.91 7.76
N ASP A 98 4.72 10.84 8.52
CA ASP A 98 3.75 9.79 8.19
C ASP A 98 2.30 10.32 8.22
N ALA A 99 1.97 11.18 9.19
CA ALA A 99 0.67 11.86 9.23
C ALA A 99 0.45 12.77 8.03
N LEU A 100 1.46 13.55 7.64
CA LEU A 100 1.41 14.42 6.46
C LEU A 100 1.23 13.60 5.19
N LYS A 101 1.96 12.48 5.06
CA LYS A 101 1.81 11.56 3.93
C LYS A 101 0.38 11.04 3.82
N LYS A 102 -0.21 10.64 4.95
CA LYS A 102 -1.61 10.18 4.99
C LYS A 102 -2.59 11.27 4.58
N GLN A 103 -2.44 12.48 5.12
CA GLN A 103 -3.29 13.62 4.77
C GLN A 103 -3.17 13.99 3.29
N ALA A 104 -1.96 13.91 2.72
CA ALA A 104 -1.74 14.15 1.30
C ALA A 104 -2.43 13.09 0.42
N SER A 105 -2.37 11.81 0.81
CA SER A 105 -3.13 10.74 0.15
C SER A 105 -4.62 10.97 0.24
N GLU A 106 -5.15 11.28 1.43
CA GLU A 106 -6.58 11.56 1.62
C GLU A 106 -7.04 12.76 0.79
N LEU A 107 -6.24 13.84 0.74
CA LEU A 107 -6.52 15.01 -0.10
C LEU A 107 -6.52 14.65 -1.59
N PHE A 108 -5.55 13.84 -2.03
CA PHE A 108 -5.50 13.35 -3.41
C PHE A 108 -6.77 12.56 -3.74
N ASP A 109 -7.11 11.57 -2.92
CA ASP A 109 -8.30 10.74 -3.13
C ASP A 109 -9.58 11.60 -3.14
N HIS A 110 -9.71 12.55 -2.20
CA HIS A 110 -10.86 13.45 -2.16
C HIS A 110 -10.95 14.38 -3.38
N TYR A 111 -9.83 14.95 -3.82
CA TYR A 111 -9.82 15.82 -4.99
C TYR A 111 -10.20 15.06 -6.26
N PHE A 112 -9.72 13.83 -6.42
CA PHE A 112 -10.05 13.00 -7.58
C PHE A 112 -11.45 12.39 -7.49
N ASP A 113 -11.91 11.93 -6.33
CA ASP A 113 -13.27 11.38 -6.18
C ASP A 113 -14.36 12.45 -6.28
N PHE A 114 -14.10 13.68 -5.82
CA PHE A 114 -15.05 14.78 -5.93
C PHE A 114 -15.14 15.35 -7.36
N ASN A 115 -14.00 15.41 -8.08
CA ASN A 115 -13.96 15.95 -9.45
C ASN A 115 -14.13 14.88 -10.55
N LYS A 116 -14.21 13.59 -10.21
CA LYS A 116 -14.53 12.57 -11.19
C LYS A 116 -16.00 12.70 -11.56
N SER A 117 -16.28 13.36 -12.69
CA SER A 117 -17.61 13.32 -13.31
C SER A 117 -17.97 11.85 -13.51
N ARG A 118 -18.92 11.33 -12.74
CA ARG A 118 -19.42 9.98 -12.98
C ARG A 118 -20.09 9.99 -14.34
N PHE A 119 -19.52 9.28 -15.30
CA PHE A 119 -20.16 9.07 -16.58
C PHE A 119 -21.49 8.35 -16.33
N ASP A 120 -22.58 8.88 -16.87
CA ASP A 120 -23.92 8.36 -16.64
C ASP A 120 -24.17 7.10 -17.49
N TRP A 121 -23.68 5.98 -16.97
CA TRP A 121 -23.81 4.66 -17.59
C TRP A 121 -25.28 4.26 -17.75
N GLU A 122 -26.16 4.67 -16.84
CA GLU A 122 -27.58 4.34 -16.91
C GLU A 122 -28.25 5.04 -18.09
N SER A 123 -28.00 6.33 -18.28
CA SER A 123 -28.48 7.07 -19.45
C SER A 123 -27.94 6.50 -20.76
N LEU A 124 -26.71 5.99 -20.79
CA LEU A 124 -26.17 5.32 -21.97
C LEU A 124 -26.93 4.01 -22.30
N HIS A 125 -27.26 3.19 -21.29
CA HIS A 125 -28.09 1.99 -21.46
C HIS A 125 -29.51 2.33 -21.95
N GLN A 126 -30.09 3.40 -21.39
CA GLN A 126 -31.41 3.88 -21.80
C GLN A 126 -31.38 4.36 -23.25
N LEU A 127 -30.34 5.08 -23.67
CA LEU A 127 -30.17 5.54 -25.06
C LEU A 127 -30.15 4.37 -26.04
N ARG A 128 -29.37 3.31 -25.77
CA ARG A 128 -29.36 2.10 -26.61
C ARG A 128 -30.76 1.46 -26.70
N THR A 129 -31.46 1.39 -25.58
CA THR A 129 -32.81 0.83 -25.51
C THR A 129 -33.82 1.66 -26.32
N GLN A 130 -33.71 2.99 -26.29
CA GLN A 130 -34.53 3.88 -27.10
C GLN A 130 -34.28 3.69 -28.60
N ILE A 131 -33.01 3.58 -29.01
CA ILE A 131 -32.64 3.30 -30.40
C ILE A 131 -33.22 1.94 -30.85
N TYR A 132 -33.10 0.91 -30.02
CA TYR A 132 -33.61 -0.43 -30.32
C TYR A 132 -35.13 -0.46 -30.56
N ASN A 133 -35.88 0.34 -29.80
CA ASN A 133 -37.34 0.41 -29.87
C ASN A 133 -37.87 1.34 -30.98
N LEU A 134 -37.01 1.90 -31.83
CA LEU A 134 -37.44 2.73 -32.94
C LEU A 134 -38.26 1.92 -33.96
N PRO A 135 -39.44 2.42 -34.39
CA PRO A 135 -40.31 1.71 -35.32
C PRO A 135 -39.80 1.74 -36.76
N ASN A 136 -38.98 2.73 -37.13
CA ASN A 136 -38.35 2.81 -38.44
C ASN A 136 -37.05 2.00 -38.45
N LEU A 137 -37.03 0.93 -39.25
CA LEU A 137 -35.89 0.02 -39.38
C LEU A 137 -34.63 0.73 -39.91
N SER A 138 -34.78 1.64 -40.89
CA SER A 138 -33.64 2.37 -41.47
C SER A 138 -32.96 3.27 -40.44
N ASP A 139 -33.75 4.07 -39.71
CA ASP A 139 -33.23 4.98 -38.69
C ASP A 139 -32.65 4.22 -37.51
N LYS A 140 -33.31 3.12 -37.10
CA LYS A 140 -32.82 2.18 -36.08
C LYS A 140 -31.43 1.66 -36.45
N THR A 141 -31.26 1.11 -37.65
CA THR A 141 -29.99 0.52 -38.08
C THR A 141 -28.88 1.57 -38.18
N GLN A 142 -29.17 2.76 -38.71
CA GLN A 142 -28.18 3.84 -38.78
C GLN A 142 -27.74 4.33 -37.40
N LEU A 143 -28.69 4.52 -36.48
CA LEU A 143 -28.39 4.97 -35.12
C LEU A 143 -27.69 3.89 -34.30
N MET A 144 -28.04 2.61 -34.49
CA MET A 144 -27.34 1.50 -33.84
C MET A 144 -25.90 1.37 -34.34
N ARG A 145 -25.66 1.56 -35.65
CA ARG A 145 -24.28 1.64 -36.21
C ARG A 145 -23.47 2.77 -35.58
N LEU A 146 -24.06 3.96 -35.42
CA LEU A 146 -23.38 5.08 -34.78
C LEU A 146 -23.09 4.81 -33.30
N PHE A 147 -24.02 4.15 -32.61
CA PHE A 147 -23.86 3.79 -31.21
C PHE A 147 -22.77 2.73 -31.01
N GLU A 148 -22.81 1.62 -31.74
CA GLU A 148 -21.86 0.52 -31.60
C GLU A 148 -20.46 0.90 -32.11
N ASN A 149 -20.35 1.47 -33.31
CA ASN A 149 -19.05 1.76 -33.93
C ASN A 149 -18.41 3.07 -33.47
N GLY A 150 -19.21 4.03 -33.02
CA GLY A 150 -18.71 5.32 -32.54
C GLY A 150 -18.55 5.33 -31.03
N VAL A 151 -19.67 5.13 -30.32
CA VAL A 151 -19.73 5.34 -28.86
C VAL A 151 -19.11 4.16 -28.10
N LEU A 152 -19.52 2.93 -28.38
CA LEU A 152 -18.98 1.76 -27.68
C LEU A 152 -17.49 1.56 -27.98
N ALA A 153 -17.07 1.68 -29.25
CA ALA A 153 -15.65 1.57 -29.63
C ALA A 153 -14.75 2.58 -28.89
N THR A 154 -15.23 3.82 -28.72
CA THR A 154 -14.50 4.85 -27.97
C THR A 154 -14.42 4.50 -26.48
N ILE A 155 -15.51 3.99 -25.90
CA ILE A 155 -15.54 3.54 -24.50
C ILE A 155 -14.57 2.38 -24.26
N THR A 156 -14.49 1.41 -25.19
CA THR A 156 -13.55 0.28 -25.10
C THR A 156 -12.09 0.75 -25.03
N GLN A 157 -11.76 1.85 -25.73
CA GLN A 157 -10.40 2.41 -25.75
C GLN A 157 -10.06 3.21 -24.50
N ILE A 158 -11.03 3.93 -23.93
CA ILE A 158 -10.80 4.86 -22.80
C ILE A 158 -10.97 4.15 -21.45
N GLU A 159 -11.98 3.28 -21.30
CA GLU A 159 -12.29 2.61 -20.03
C GLU A 159 -12.69 1.13 -20.25
N PRO A 160 -11.72 0.25 -20.60
CA PRO A 160 -12.00 -1.13 -21.00
C PRO A 160 -12.68 -1.96 -19.92
N LYS A 161 -12.47 -1.64 -18.64
CA LYS A 161 -13.16 -2.31 -17.52
C LYS A 161 -14.66 -1.97 -17.45
N ALA A 162 -15.04 -0.74 -17.78
CA ALA A 162 -16.45 -0.35 -17.84
C ALA A 162 -17.14 -0.98 -19.05
N TYR A 163 -16.44 -1.06 -20.19
CA TYR A 163 -16.93 -1.75 -21.38
C TYR A 163 -17.29 -3.22 -21.11
N ILE A 164 -16.47 -3.96 -20.35
CA ILE A 164 -16.75 -5.37 -20.00
C ILE A 164 -18.04 -5.53 -19.16
N LEU A 165 -18.44 -4.48 -18.41
CA LEU A 165 -19.67 -4.48 -17.62
C LEU A 165 -20.92 -4.15 -18.46
N LEU A 166 -20.73 -3.58 -19.65
CA LEU A 166 -21.78 -3.33 -20.61
C LEU A 166 -22.14 -4.65 -21.30
N THR A 167 -23.19 -5.32 -20.83
CA THR A 167 -23.70 -6.57 -21.43
C THR A 167 -24.57 -6.24 -22.64
N PHE A 168 -23.94 -5.94 -23.77
CA PHE A 168 -24.63 -5.71 -25.04
C PHE A 168 -24.39 -6.87 -26.00
N HIS A 169 -25.46 -7.43 -26.55
CA HIS A 169 -25.38 -8.27 -27.75
C HIS A 169 -25.38 -7.34 -28.97
N SER A 170 -24.51 -7.54 -29.96
CA SER A 170 -24.54 -6.69 -31.16
C SER A 170 -25.84 -6.93 -31.91
N GLU A 171 -26.57 -5.86 -32.20
CA GLU A 171 -27.81 -5.95 -32.99
C GLU A 171 -27.52 -5.91 -34.50
N LEU A 172 -26.29 -5.55 -34.89
CA LEU A 172 -25.86 -5.47 -36.28
C LEU A 172 -25.49 -6.84 -36.84
N GLU A 173 -24.89 -7.70 -36.02
CA GLU A 173 -24.60 -9.09 -36.39
C GLU A 173 -25.90 -9.86 -36.72
N ALA A 174 -26.98 -9.63 -35.96
CA ALA A 174 -28.28 -10.24 -36.21
C ALA A 174 -28.96 -9.72 -37.50
N VAL A 175 -28.79 -8.45 -37.86
CA VAL A 175 -29.37 -7.87 -39.09
C VAL A 175 -28.60 -8.32 -40.33
N GLU A 176 -27.27 -8.40 -40.25
CA GLU A 176 -26.42 -8.89 -41.36
C GLU A 176 -26.63 -10.39 -41.62
N GLU A 177 -26.88 -11.20 -40.59
CA GLU A 177 -27.29 -12.61 -40.73
C GLU A 177 -28.68 -12.75 -41.37
N GLN A 178 -29.63 -11.88 -41.02
CA GLN A 178 -30.98 -11.87 -41.59
C GLN A 178 -30.98 -11.45 -43.07
N GLU A 179 -30.24 -10.39 -43.42
CA GLU A 179 -30.07 -9.94 -44.82
C GLU A 179 -29.34 -11.01 -45.67
N ALA A 180 -28.36 -11.71 -45.10
CA ALA A 180 -27.67 -12.81 -45.79
C ALA A 180 -28.58 -14.02 -46.04
N LEU A 181 -29.50 -14.34 -45.12
CA LEU A 181 -30.49 -15.40 -45.28
C LEU A 181 -31.57 -15.05 -46.32
N ASP A 182 -32.06 -13.81 -46.33
CA ASP A 182 -33.03 -13.34 -47.33
C ASP A 182 -32.42 -13.30 -48.74
N HIS A 183 -31.13 -12.98 -48.89
CA HIS A 183 -30.43 -13.04 -50.18
C HIS A 183 -30.19 -14.48 -50.68
N LEU A 184 -30.07 -15.45 -49.78
CA LEU A 184 -29.98 -16.87 -50.13
C LEU A 184 -31.32 -17.41 -50.63
N ASP A 185 -32.44 -17.05 -50.00
CA ASP A 185 -33.78 -17.51 -50.42
C ASP A 185 -34.20 -16.95 -51.79
N VAL A 186 -33.78 -15.73 -52.14
CA VAL A 186 -34.03 -15.13 -53.47
C VAL A 186 -33.17 -15.75 -54.58
N SER A 187 -32.05 -16.39 -54.23
CA SER A 187 -31.15 -17.04 -55.20
C SER A 187 -31.56 -18.47 -55.58
N PHE A 188 -32.58 -19.04 -54.93
CA PHE A 188 -33.12 -20.38 -55.18
C PHE A 188 -34.55 -20.39 -55.78
N GLN A 189 -35.06 -19.25 -56.25
CA GLN A 189 -36.27 -19.14 -57.09
C GLN A 189 -35.92 -18.82 -58.54
#